data_AF-A0A8S4FZK1-F1
#
_entry.id   AF-A0A8S4FZK1-F1
#
_cell.length_a   1.000
_cell.length_b   1.000
_cell.length_c   1.000
_cell.angle_alpha   90.00
_cell.angle_beta   90.00
_cell.angle_gamma   90.00
#
_symmetry.space_group_name_H-M   'P 1'
#
loop_
_entity.id
_entity.type
_entity.pdbx_description
1 polymer ?
#
loop_
_entity_poly.entity_id
_entity_poly.type
_entity_poly.pdbx_seq_one_letter_code
_entity_poly.pdbx_strand_id
1 'polypeptide(L)'
;MFPPAAPERPGGARGRGGLSFEQLCESEAVEKAVVKELADHARKCGLERFEVPTAVKLCTEVWSPDMGLVTAAFKIKRKDIQDRYKEDIKRMYAS
;
A
#
# COMPACT_ATOMS: atom_id res chain seq x y z
N MET A 1 2.95 -7.13 -24.28
CA MET A 1 3.59 -8.10 -23.36
C MET A 1 4.21 -7.29 -22.24
N PHE A 2 3.52 -7.20 -21.10
CA PHE A 2 4.08 -6.56 -19.90
C PHE A 2 5.11 -7.52 -19.30
N PRO A 3 6.35 -7.12 -19.02
CA PRO A 3 7.30 -7.98 -18.33
C PRO A 3 6.84 -8.19 -16.87
N PRO A 4 6.93 -9.41 -16.31
CA PRO A 4 6.85 -9.60 -14.87
C PRO A 4 8.22 -9.29 -14.27
N ALA A 5 8.49 -8.01 -14.02
CA ALA A 5 9.62 -7.61 -13.20
C ALA A 5 9.05 -6.96 -11.93
N ALA A 6 8.99 -7.74 -10.85
CA ALA A 6 8.89 -7.17 -9.52
C ALA A 6 10.12 -6.28 -9.31
N PRO A 7 9.98 -4.99 -8.93
CA PRO A 7 11.14 -4.19 -8.63
C PRO A 7 11.68 -4.65 -7.27
N GLU A 8 12.80 -5.36 -7.28
CA GLU A 8 13.68 -5.37 -6.10
C GLU A 8 14.08 -3.93 -5.82
N ARG A 9 13.69 -3.39 -4.66
CA ARG A 9 14.10 -2.05 -4.22
C ARG A 9 14.86 -2.09 -2.89
N PRO A 10 15.81 -1.16 -2.75
CA PRO A 10 17.09 -1.38 -2.09
C PRO A 10 17.04 -1.21 -0.58
N GLY A 11 17.99 -1.84 0.09
CA GLY A 11 18.13 -1.86 1.54
C GLY A 11 18.29 -0.48 2.18
N GLY A 12 17.65 -0.33 3.34
CA GLY A 12 17.86 0.78 4.26
C GLY A 12 16.77 0.93 5.33
N ALA A 13 16.71 0.01 6.32
CA ALA A 13 16.48 0.30 7.75
C ALA A 13 15.92 -0.90 8.54
N ARG A 14 16.65 -1.27 9.60
CA ARG A 14 16.28 -2.13 10.75
C ARG A 14 15.58 -3.45 10.38
N GLY A 15 16.39 -4.46 10.09
CA GLY A 15 15.93 -5.84 10.00
C GLY A 15 15.19 -6.25 11.28
N ARG A 16 13.86 -6.34 11.19
CA ARG A 16 13.05 -7.14 12.11
C ARG A 16 13.19 -8.60 11.67
N GLY A 17 14.39 -9.15 11.85
CA GLY A 17 14.68 -10.54 11.53
C GLY A 17 13.85 -11.44 12.43
N GLY A 18 12.70 -11.90 11.93
CA GLY A 18 11.83 -12.84 12.63
C GLY A 18 10.32 -12.62 12.48
N LEU A 19 9.87 -11.50 11.90
CA LEU A 19 8.43 -11.31 11.64
C LEU A 19 8.03 -11.89 10.28
N SER A 20 6.88 -12.56 10.25
CA SER A 20 6.21 -12.96 9.01
C SER A 20 5.76 -11.74 8.21
N PHE A 21 5.51 -11.93 6.91
CA PHE A 21 5.04 -10.86 6.04
C PHE A 21 3.72 -10.26 6.54
N GLU A 22 2.83 -11.12 7.02
CA GLU A 22 1.54 -10.75 7.59
C GLU A 22 1.70 -9.84 8.80
N GLN A 23 2.60 -10.19 9.72
CA GLN A 23 2.91 -9.38 10.90
C GLN A 23 3.55 -8.03 10.54
N LEU A 24 4.28 -7.96 9.42
CA LEU A 24 4.81 -6.68 8.92
C LEU A 24 3.68 -5.80 8.38
N CYS A 25 2.72 -6.36 7.65
CA CYS A 25 1.55 -5.62 7.15
C CYS A 25 0.59 -5.14 8.25
N GLU A 26 0.66 -5.72 9.45
CA GLU A 26 -0.10 -5.28 10.63
C GLU A 26 0.66 -4.27 11.51
N SER A 27 1.94 -4.01 11.20
CA SER A 27 2.77 -3.15 12.03
C SER A 27 2.60 -1.66 11.69
N GLU A 28 2.10 -0.90 12.66
CA GLU A 28 2.00 0.58 12.57
C GLU A 28 3.36 1.24 12.28
N ALA A 29 4.46 0.66 12.75
CA ALA A 29 5.80 1.14 12.45
C ALA A 29 6.17 1.00 10.97
N VAL A 30 5.67 -0.05 10.27
CA VAL A 30 5.83 -0.17 8.81
C VAL A 30 4.95 0.85 8.11
N GLU A 31 3.69 0.99 8.53
CA GLU A 31 2.75 1.96 7.93
C GLU A 31 3.34 3.38 7.97
N LYS A 32 3.87 3.81 9.12
CA LYS A 32 4.55 5.11 9.27
C LYS A 32 5.79 5.25 8.36
N ALA A 33 6.57 4.18 8.22
CA ALA A 33 7.74 4.18 7.34
C ALA A 33 7.32 4.33 5.86
N VAL A 34 6.26 3.65 5.45
CA VAL A 34 5.72 3.73 4.08
C VAL A 34 5.13 5.11 3.80
N VAL A 35 4.34 5.68 4.72
CA VAL A 35 3.82 7.06 4.58
C VAL A 35 4.97 8.06 4.42
N LYS A 36 6.04 7.92 5.21
CA LYS A 36 7.22 8.78 5.08
C LYS A 36 7.87 8.63 3.70
N GLU A 37 8.06 7.41 3.22
CA GLU A 37 8.66 7.16 1.90
C GLU A 37 7.79 7.75 0.77
N LEU A 38 6.46 7.61 0.86
CA LEU A 38 5.51 8.21 -0.09
C LEU A 38 5.61 9.74 -0.08
N ALA A 39 5.69 10.36 1.10
CA ALA A 39 5.85 11.81 1.23
C ALA A 39 7.19 12.30 0.66
N ASP A 40 8.29 11.60 0.94
CA ASP A 40 9.60 11.92 0.39
C ASP A 40 9.63 11.76 -1.14
N HIS A 41 8.95 10.76 -1.69
CA HIS A 41 8.81 10.57 -3.13
C HIS A 41 7.94 11.65 -3.77
N ALA A 42 6.79 11.98 -3.18
CA ALA A 42 5.90 13.03 -3.65
C ALA A 42 6.60 14.39 -3.73
N ARG A 43 7.41 14.73 -2.71
CA ARG A 43 8.24 15.94 -2.70
C ARG A 43 9.24 15.97 -3.84
N LYS A 44 9.88 14.83 -4.15
CA LYS A 44 10.83 14.72 -5.28
C LYS A 44 10.12 14.89 -6.62
N CYS A 45 8.87 14.46 -6.72
CA CYS A 45 8.03 14.62 -7.91
C CYS A 45 7.34 15.99 -8.00
N GLY A 46 7.48 16.87 -7.00
CA GLY A 46 6.86 18.19 -6.99
C GLY A 46 5.33 18.16 -6.81
N LEU A 47 4.80 17.12 -6.15
CA LEU A 47 3.36 17.02 -5.88
C LEU A 47 2.93 17.96 -4.74
N GLU A 48 1.69 18.43 -4.84
CA GLU A 48 1.08 19.27 -3.81
C GLU A 48 0.72 18.46 -2.57
N ARG A 49 0.63 19.13 -1.42
CA ARG A 49 0.39 18.46 -0.13
C ARG A 49 -0.91 17.65 -0.10
N PHE A 50 -1.94 18.09 -0.81
CA PHE A 50 -3.23 17.41 -0.87
C PHE A 50 -3.23 16.17 -1.77
N GLU A 51 -2.17 15.96 -2.56
CA GLU A 51 -1.98 14.77 -3.39
C GLU A 51 -1.24 13.65 -2.63
N VAL A 52 -0.67 13.95 -1.46
CA VAL A 52 0.14 13.02 -0.68
C VAL A 52 -0.73 12.26 0.34
N PRO A 53 -0.76 10.91 0.28
CA PRO A 53 -1.47 10.12 1.28
C PRO A 53 -0.89 10.31 2.69
N THR A 54 -1.76 10.51 3.68
CA THR A 54 -1.38 10.69 5.10
C THR A 54 -1.60 9.44 5.95
N ALA A 55 -2.38 8.47 5.46
CA ALA A 55 -2.64 7.19 6.07
C ALA A 55 -2.67 6.09 5.00
N VAL A 56 -2.19 4.89 5.34
CA VAL A 56 -2.16 3.74 4.44
C VAL A 56 -2.49 2.47 5.22
N LYS A 57 -3.15 1.51 4.57
CA LYS A 57 -3.31 0.13 5.06
C LYS A 57 -2.44 -0.78 4.21
N LEU A 58 -1.53 -1.51 4.84
CA LEU A 58 -0.75 -2.54 4.16
C LEU A 58 -1.61 -3.80 4.04
N CYS A 59 -1.74 -4.28 2.81
CA CYS A 59 -2.51 -5.48 2.47
C CYS A 59 -1.55 -6.66 2.29
N THR A 60 -1.88 -7.79 2.89
CA THR A 60 -1.12 -9.04 2.72
C THR A 60 -1.54 -9.77 1.45
N GLU A 61 -2.79 -9.56 1.02
CA GLU A 61 -3.33 -10.21 -0.16
C GLU A 61 -2.94 -9.47 -1.45
N VAL A 62 -2.52 -10.24 -2.46
CA VAL A 62 -2.35 -9.73 -3.83
C VAL A 62 -3.71 -9.75 -4.52
N TRP A 63 -4.15 -8.61 -5.05
CA TRP A 63 -5.41 -8.53 -5.77
C TRP A 63 -5.36 -9.24 -7.11
N SER A 64 -6.31 -10.15 -7.33
CA SER A 64 -6.48 -10.88 -8.59
C SER A 64 -7.84 -10.59 -9.24
N PRO A 65 -7.98 -10.85 -10.56
CA PRO A 65 -9.25 -10.65 -11.26
C PRO A 65 -10.39 -11.51 -10.70
N ASP A 66 -10.08 -12.73 -10.27
CA ASP A 66 -10.99 -13.71 -9.65
C ASP A 66 -11.56 -13.24 -8.30
N MET A 67 -10.83 -12.40 -7.55
CA MET A 67 -11.38 -11.72 -6.35
C MET A 67 -12.35 -10.59 -6.70
N GLY A 68 -12.44 -10.19 -7.97
CA GLY A 68 -13.29 -9.09 -8.41
C GLY A 68 -12.76 -7.69 -8.06
N LEU A 69 -11.53 -7.58 -7.53
CA LEU A 69 -10.92 -6.29 -7.11
C LEU A 69 -10.19 -5.57 -8.26
N VAL A 70 -9.78 -6.32 -9.27
CA VAL A 70 -9.15 -5.79 -10.49
C VAL A 70 -9.83 -6.36 -11.73
N THR A 71 -9.60 -5.72 -12.88
CA THR A 71 -9.97 -6.29 -14.19
C THR A 71 -8.96 -7.37 -14.62
N ALA A 72 -9.26 -8.13 -15.67
CA ALA A 72 -8.31 -9.07 -16.27
C ALA A 72 -6.99 -8.41 -16.73
N ALA A 73 -6.99 -7.09 -16.93
CA ALA A 73 -5.80 -6.29 -17.25
C ALA A 73 -5.19 -5.61 -16.03
N PHE A 74 -5.53 -6.05 -14.80
CA PHE A 74 -5.06 -5.50 -13.52
C PHE A 74 -5.37 -4.01 -13.32
N LYS A 75 -6.43 -3.49 -13.94
CA LYS A 75 -6.96 -2.16 -13.60
C LYS A 75 -7.78 -2.26 -12.32
N ILE A 76 -7.56 -1.33 -11.40
CA ILE A 76 -8.26 -1.20 -10.12
C ILE A 76 -9.77 -1.01 -10.35
N LYS A 77 -10.60 -1.84 -9.70
CA LYS A 77 -12.04 -1.61 -9.58
C LYS A 77 -12.32 -0.86 -8.27
N ARG A 78 -12.35 0.47 -8.36
CA ARG A 78 -12.35 1.37 -7.19
C ARG A 78 -13.48 1.08 -6.20
N LYS A 79 -14.72 0.86 -6.70
CA LYS A 79 -15.89 0.61 -5.86
C LYS A 79 -15.73 -0.68 -5.06
N ASP A 80 -15.37 -1.77 -5.72
CA ASP A 80 -15.21 -3.08 -5.09
C ASP A 80 -14.09 -3.08 -4.03
N ILE A 81 -12.97 -2.41 -4.33
CA ILE A 81 -11.87 -2.23 -3.36
C ILE A 81 -12.33 -1.38 -2.18
N GLN A 82 -13.01 -0.25 -2.43
CA GLN A 82 -13.54 0.60 -1.36
C GLN A 82 -14.52 -0.18 -0.47
N ASP A 83 -15.40 -0.99 -1.04
CA ASP A 83 -16.36 -1.80 -0.29
C ASP A 83 -15.65 -2.89 0.53
N ARG A 84 -14.64 -3.55 -0.03
CA ARG A 84 -13.85 -4.60 0.65
C ARG A 84 -13.03 -4.07 1.85
N TYR A 85 -12.50 -2.85 1.75
CA TYR A 85 -11.66 -2.23 2.79
C TYR A 85 -12.38 -1.11 3.54
N LYS A 86 -13.71 -1.05 3.47
CA LYS A 86 -14.52 0.04 4.03
C LYS A 86 -14.25 0.29 5.51
N GLU A 87 -14.13 -0.79 6.29
CA GLU A 87 -13.89 -0.70 7.74
C GLU A 87 -12.45 -0.25 8.06
N ASP A 88 -11.46 -0.69 7.28
CA ASP A 88 -10.08 -0.21 7.40
C ASP A 88 -9.97 1.27 7.05
N ILE A 89 -10.62 1.71 5.97
CA ILE A 89 -10.66 3.12 5.57
C ILE A 89 -11.31 3.96 6.66
N LYS A 90 -12.46 3.52 7.20
CA LYS A 90 -13.10 4.21 8.33
C LYS A 90 -12.15 4.32 9.52
N ARG A 91 -11.50 3.22 9.92
CA ARG A 91 -10.56 3.21 11.05
C ARG A 91 -9.41 4.19 10.84
N MET A 92 -8.84 4.26 9.64
CA MET A 92 -7.73 5.18 9.32
C MET A 92 -8.13 6.66 9.45
N TYR A 93 -9.39 7.00 9.20
CA TYR A 93 -9.90 8.37 9.20
C TYR A 93 -10.89 8.67 10.35
N ALA A 94 -10.99 7.80 11.35
CA ALA A 94 -11.90 7.97 12.49
C ALA A 94 -11.40 8.98 13.54
N SER A 95 -10.47 9.86 13.18
CA SER A 95 -9.85 10.88 14.04
C SER A 95 -10.36 12.28 13.72
#